data_AF-A0A7S0EYP5-F1
#
_entry.id   AF-A0A7S0EYP5-F1
#
_cell.length_a   1.000
_cell.length_b   1.000
_cell.length_c   1.000
_cell.angle_alpha   90.00
_cell.angle_beta   90.00
_cell.angle_gamma   90.00
#
_symmetry.space_group_name_H-M   'P 1'
#
loop_
_entity.id
_entity.type
_entity.pdbx_description
1 polymer ?
#
loop_
_entity_poly.entity_id
_entity_poly.type
_entity_poly.pdbx_seq_one_letter_code
_entity_poly.pdbx_strand_id
1 'polypeptide(L)'
;EYFKAAADKGNAEAQFNLGAMHIAGLGVRKQYDKALHYFTLSAHQGHTLALYNLGQMHLNGLGAQRSCPVAVQFLKAVAERGPWGAQLERAHTMLQDGQLEAPLQLYAALAEGGYEVAQSNVAFLLDQHVTHKPDEPLLGMQPEQVAARAADMYRRAAQQGNFEAELKLGDYHYYGQGTPIDLEAAVYHYRTAAEARNAQAMFNLAWMYAHGEGVARDFHLAKRHYDMAAETSTEAAVPVALALLEMYARQLYGGGGSGGQAGAPLTLLGEALGFMPEWDTLLIIGLTITLVGVLVAQRQLLGAAPN
;
A
#
# COMPACT_ATOMS: atom_id res chain seq x y z
N GLU A 1 12.86 -32.80 -33.89
CA GLU A 1 12.84 -31.89 -35.06
C GLU A 1 11.73 -30.85 -35.04
N TYR A 2 10.45 -31.16 -35.30
CA TYR A 2 9.40 -30.12 -35.44
C TYR A 2 9.17 -29.26 -34.19
N PHE A 3 9.10 -29.87 -33.00
CA PHE A 3 8.98 -29.10 -31.75
C PHE A 3 10.18 -28.17 -31.53
N LYS A 4 11.39 -28.62 -31.87
CA LYS A 4 12.60 -27.79 -31.79
C LYS A 4 12.51 -26.59 -32.72
N ALA A 5 12.20 -26.81 -34.00
CA ALA A 5 12.05 -25.73 -34.96
C ALA A 5 10.95 -24.71 -34.59
N ALA A 6 9.84 -25.18 -33.99
CA ALA A 6 8.77 -24.30 -33.51
C ALA A 6 9.16 -23.54 -32.23
N ALA A 7 9.86 -24.18 -31.30
CA ALA A 7 10.36 -23.54 -30.08
C ALA A 7 11.41 -22.48 -30.37
N ASP A 8 12.31 -22.74 -31.33
CA ASP A 8 13.32 -21.80 -31.83
C ASP A 8 12.68 -20.55 -32.47
N LYS A 9 11.45 -20.70 -33.00
CA LYS A 9 10.63 -19.58 -33.49
C LYS A 9 9.80 -18.89 -32.39
N GLY A 10 9.99 -19.26 -31.12
CA GLY A 10 9.31 -18.64 -30.00
C GLY A 10 7.95 -19.24 -29.64
N ASN A 11 7.51 -20.35 -30.24
CA ASN A 11 6.19 -20.92 -29.90
C ASN A 11 6.19 -21.48 -28.45
N ALA A 12 5.37 -20.89 -27.57
CA ALA A 12 5.30 -21.25 -26.14
C ALA A 12 4.92 -22.72 -25.90
N GLU A 13 4.00 -23.28 -26.69
CA GLU A 13 3.53 -24.65 -26.53
C GLU A 13 4.60 -25.66 -26.98
N ALA A 14 5.32 -25.35 -28.07
CA ALA A 14 6.46 -26.15 -28.51
C ALA A 14 7.62 -26.12 -27.49
N GLN A 15 7.90 -24.96 -26.89
CA GLN A 15 8.85 -24.84 -25.79
C GLN A 15 8.42 -25.68 -24.59
N PHE A 16 7.16 -25.59 -24.17
CA PHE A 16 6.62 -26.43 -23.09
C PHE A 16 6.80 -27.92 -23.39
N ASN A 17 6.41 -28.36 -24.60
CA ASN A 17 6.51 -29.76 -25.00
C ASN A 17 7.96 -30.25 -25.04
N LEU A 18 8.91 -29.44 -25.52
CA LEU A 18 10.34 -29.78 -25.42
C LEU A 18 10.82 -29.90 -23.98
N GLY A 19 10.36 -29.02 -23.09
CA GLY A 19 10.65 -29.11 -21.66
C GLY A 19 10.16 -30.43 -21.08
N ALA A 20 8.92 -30.80 -21.38
CA ALA A 20 8.33 -32.07 -20.94
C ALA A 20 9.07 -33.29 -21.52
N MET A 21 9.47 -33.24 -22.80
CA MET A 21 10.30 -34.28 -23.43
C MET A 21 11.64 -34.44 -22.71
N HIS A 22 12.29 -33.35 -22.29
CA HIS A 22 13.55 -33.38 -21.56
C HIS A 22 13.43 -33.89 -20.11
N ILE A 23 12.29 -33.71 -19.44
CA ILE A 23 11.99 -34.36 -18.15
C ILE A 23 11.76 -35.86 -18.34
N ALA A 24 10.87 -36.23 -19.26
CA ALA A 24 10.43 -37.60 -19.45
C ALA A 24 11.49 -38.48 -20.15
N GLY A 25 12.39 -37.86 -20.94
CA GLY A 25 13.33 -38.57 -21.80
C GLY A 25 12.70 -39.11 -23.09
N LEU A 26 11.62 -38.47 -23.56
CA LEU A 26 10.87 -38.89 -24.74
C LEU A 26 11.54 -38.36 -26.01
N GLY A 27 12.18 -39.23 -26.79
CA GLY A 27 12.86 -38.85 -28.04
C GLY A 27 14.10 -37.98 -27.87
N VAL A 28 14.47 -37.61 -26.63
CA VAL A 28 15.67 -36.86 -26.26
C VAL A 28 16.25 -37.43 -24.96
N ARG A 29 17.56 -37.24 -24.73
CA ARG A 29 18.16 -37.62 -23.44
C ARG A 29 17.59 -36.74 -22.32
N LYS A 30 17.33 -37.35 -21.16
CA LYS A 30 16.90 -36.64 -19.94
C LYS A 30 17.92 -35.58 -19.55
N GLN A 31 17.50 -34.32 -19.54
CA GLN A 31 18.34 -33.16 -19.25
C GLN A 31 17.49 -32.11 -18.53
N TYR A 32 17.53 -32.12 -17.20
CA TYR A 32 16.71 -31.22 -16.39
C TYR A 32 17.05 -29.74 -16.61
N ASP A 33 18.32 -29.41 -16.85
CA ASP A 33 18.74 -28.02 -17.12
C ASP A 33 18.09 -27.46 -18.39
N LYS A 34 17.96 -28.30 -19.44
CA LYS A 34 17.25 -27.93 -20.67
C LYS A 34 15.75 -27.84 -20.46
N ALA A 35 15.19 -28.75 -19.65
CA ALA A 35 13.79 -28.68 -19.30
C ALA A 35 13.46 -27.36 -18.59
N LEU A 36 14.30 -26.98 -17.61
CA LEU A 36 14.17 -25.72 -16.89
C LEU A 36 14.19 -24.55 -17.87
N HIS A 37 15.20 -24.49 -18.74
CA HIS A 37 15.32 -23.44 -19.76
C HIS A 37 14.06 -23.30 -20.64
N TYR A 38 13.59 -24.40 -21.23
CA TYR A 38 12.41 -24.36 -22.10
C TYR A 38 11.12 -24.02 -21.35
N PHE A 39 10.94 -24.52 -20.12
CA PHE A 39 9.79 -24.13 -19.31
C PHE A 39 9.86 -22.66 -18.90
N THR A 40 11.03 -22.10 -18.60
CA THR A 40 11.20 -20.67 -18.33
C THR A 40 10.80 -19.84 -19.54
N LEU A 41 11.27 -20.19 -20.75
CA LEU A 41 10.87 -19.49 -21.98
C LEU A 41 9.35 -19.54 -22.22
N SER A 42 8.75 -20.71 -22.03
CA SER A 42 7.30 -20.90 -22.19
C SER A 42 6.50 -20.15 -21.12
N ALA A 43 6.99 -20.16 -19.87
CA ALA A 43 6.38 -19.45 -18.75
C ALA A 43 6.43 -17.93 -18.90
N HIS A 44 7.51 -17.37 -19.45
CA HIS A 44 7.60 -15.94 -19.78
C HIS A 44 6.53 -15.49 -20.78
N GLN A 45 6.05 -16.40 -21.64
CA GLN A 45 4.94 -16.15 -22.56
C GLN A 45 3.56 -16.40 -21.93
N GLY A 46 3.51 -16.67 -20.63
CA GLY A 46 2.28 -16.92 -19.91
C GLY A 46 1.74 -18.34 -20.07
N HIS A 47 2.56 -19.35 -20.38
CA HIS A 47 2.08 -20.73 -20.40
C HIS A 47 1.89 -21.31 -18.99
N THR A 48 0.65 -21.52 -18.56
CA THR A 48 0.31 -21.93 -17.18
C THR A 48 0.90 -23.28 -16.78
N LEU A 49 0.88 -24.28 -17.68
CA LEU A 49 1.47 -25.59 -17.38
C LEU A 49 2.99 -25.52 -17.27
N ALA A 50 3.64 -24.56 -17.92
CA ALA A 50 5.08 -24.38 -17.80
C ALA A 50 5.44 -23.83 -16.41
N LEU A 51 4.68 -22.83 -15.92
CA LEU A 51 4.79 -22.33 -14.54
C LEU A 51 4.60 -23.46 -13.51
N TYR A 52 3.60 -24.32 -13.71
CA TYR A 52 3.38 -25.48 -12.84
C TYR A 52 4.60 -26.40 -12.79
N ASN A 53 5.18 -26.72 -13.95
CA ASN A 53 6.36 -27.58 -14.03
C ASN A 53 7.60 -26.92 -13.42
N LEU A 54 7.81 -25.60 -13.59
CA LEU A 54 8.87 -24.87 -12.90
C LEU A 54 8.71 -24.95 -11.38
N GLY A 55 7.49 -24.78 -10.88
CA GLY A 55 7.19 -24.96 -9.45
C GLY A 55 7.58 -26.35 -8.96
N GLN A 56 7.19 -27.40 -9.67
CA GLN A 56 7.56 -28.80 -9.34
C GLN A 56 9.07 -29.03 -9.42
N MET A 57 9.76 -28.42 -10.39
CA MET A 57 11.21 -28.54 -10.52
C MET A 57 11.93 -27.90 -9.32
N HIS A 58 11.50 -26.72 -8.87
CA HIS A 58 12.05 -26.08 -7.68
C HIS A 58 11.66 -26.76 -6.35
N LEU A 59 10.50 -27.42 -6.26
CA LEU A 59 10.15 -28.23 -5.08
C LEU A 59 11.06 -29.44 -4.92
N ASN A 60 11.38 -30.10 -6.04
CA ASN A 60 12.09 -31.36 -6.06
C ASN A 60 13.62 -31.20 -6.31
N GLY A 61 14.08 -30.01 -6.65
CA GLY A 61 15.49 -29.75 -6.99
C GLY A 61 15.92 -30.35 -8.34
N LEU A 62 15.02 -30.38 -9.33
CA LEU A 62 15.29 -30.95 -10.65
C LEU A 62 15.83 -29.88 -11.60
N GLY A 63 17.11 -29.92 -11.94
CA GLY A 63 17.76 -28.95 -12.84
C GLY A 63 17.93 -27.54 -12.25
N ALA A 64 17.49 -27.33 -11.01
CA ALA A 64 17.69 -26.12 -10.21
C ALA A 64 17.85 -26.50 -8.74
N GLN A 65 18.40 -25.59 -7.93
CA GLN A 65 18.42 -25.79 -6.49
C GLN A 65 17.00 -25.84 -5.92
N ARG A 66 16.79 -26.77 -4.98
CA ARG A 66 15.52 -26.90 -4.27
C ARG A 66 15.24 -25.61 -3.49
N SER A 67 14.08 -25.01 -3.74
CA SER A 67 13.65 -23.78 -3.08
C SER A 67 12.13 -23.77 -2.94
N CYS A 68 11.64 -23.97 -1.71
CA CYS A 68 10.22 -23.90 -1.41
C CYS A 68 9.63 -22.50 -1.69
N PRO A 69 10.30 -21.39 -1.32
CA PRO A 69 9.77 -20.05 -1.62
C PRO A 69 9.57 -19.79 -3.12
N VAL A 70 10.55 -20.16 -3.95
CA VAL A 70 10.46 -19.99 -5.41
C VAL A 70 9.38 -20.89 -6.00
N ALA A 71 9.28 -22.12 -5.52
CA ALA A 71 8.20 -23.03 -5.94
C ALA A 71 6.81 -22.50 -5.59
N VAL A 72 6.63 -21.96 -4.39
CA VAL A 72 5.36 -21.35 -3.96
C VAL A 72 4.99 -20.18 -4.87
N GLN A 73 5.94 -19.34 -5.27
CA GLN A 73 5.67 -18.24 -6.21
C GLN A 73 5.13 -18.76 -7.55
N PHE A 74 5.75 -19.78 -8.14
CA PHE A 74 5.27 -20.37 -9.39
C PHE A 74 3.89 -21.03 -9.25
N LEU A 75 3.68 -21.80 -8.18
CA LEU A 75 2.40 -22.49 -7.95
C LEU A 75 1.28 -21.52 -7.59
N LYS A 76 1.59 -20.46 -6.84
CA LYS A 76 0.67 -19.35 -6.56
C LYS A 76 0.22 -18.72 -7.88
N ALA A 77 1.15 -18.37 -8.78
CA ALA A 77 0.82 -17.80 -10.08
C ALA A 77 -0.06 -18.72 -10.96
N VAL A 78 0.04 -20.05 -10.80
CA VAL A 78 -0.83 -21.02 -11.47
C VAL A 78 -2.23 -21.04 -10.87
N ALA A 79 -2.35 -21.12 -9.54
CA ALA A 79 -3.63 -21.04 -8.85
C ALA A 79 -4.35 -19.72 -9.15
N GLU A 80 -3.56 -18.66 -9.26
CA GLU A 80 -3.96 -17.31 -9.67
C GLU A 80 -4.42 -17.20 -11.15
N ARG A 81 -4.47 -18.29 -11.91
CA ARG A 81 -5.11 -18.27 -13.25
C ARG A 81 -6.40 -19.06 -13.31
N GLY A 82 -6.87 -19.53 -12.17
CA GLY A 82 -8.13 -20.24 -12.02
C GLY A 82 -9.37 -19.32 -12.16
N PRO A 83 -10.57 -19.86 -11.89
CA PRO A 83 -11.84 -19.17 -12.13
C PRO A 83 -12.13 -18.01 -11.17
N TRP A 84 -11.24 -17.71 -10.23
CA TRP A 84 -11.46 -16.67 -9.21
C TRP A 84 -11.52 -15.26 -9.81
N GLY A 85 -10.86 -14.99 -10.94
CA GLY A 85 -10.96 -13.69 -11.61
C GLY A 85 -12.41 -13.35 -11.96
N ALA A 86 -13.15 -14.33 -12.51
CA ALA A 86 -14.58 -14.19 -12.78
C ALA A 86 -15.43 -14.07 -11.50
N GLN A 87 -14.98 -14.66 -10.38
CA GLN A 87 -15.67 -14.50 -9.10
C GLN A 87 -15.44 -13.11 -8.47
N LEU A 88 -14.23 -12.56 -8.57
CA LEU A 88 -13.95 -11.18 -8.16
C LEU A 88 -14.74 -10.18 -9.00
N GLU A 89 -14.77 -10.37 -10.33
CA GLU A 89 -15.55 -9.52 -11.23
C GLU A 89 -17.04 -9.58 -10.88
N ARG A 90 -17.59 -10.79 -10.65
CA ARG A 90 -18.97 -10.95 -10.19
C ARG A 90 -19.24 -10.23 -8.87
N ALA A 91 -18.34 -10.34 -7.89
CA ALA A 91 -18.48 -9.63 -6.61
C ALA A 91 -18.46 -8.10 -6.83
N HIS A 92 -17.60 -7.62 -7.72
CA HIS A 92 -17.53 -6.20 -8.07
C HIS A 92 -18.81 -5.70 -8.74
N THR A 93 -19.38 -6.46 -9.69
CA THR A 93 -20.66 -6.10 -10.32
C THR A 93 -21.79 -6.02 -9.30
N MET A 94 -21.87 -6.97 -8.36
CA MET A 94 -22.87 -6.93 -7.29
C MET A 94 -22.74 -5.69 -6.39
N LEU A 95 -21.52 -5.21 -6.15
CA LEU A 95 -21.29 -3.94 -5.43
C LEU A 95 -21.76 -2.74 -6.24
N GLN A 96 -21.51 -2.71 -7.55
CA GLN A 96 -21.99 -1.64 -8.44
C GLN A 96 -23.52 -1.59 -8.48
N ASP A 97 -24.19 -2.74 -8.34
CA ASP A 97 -25.65 -2.85 -8.21
C ASP A 97 -26.18 -2.43 -6.81
N GLY A 98 -25.30 -1.99 -5.90
CA GLY A 98 -25.62 -1.50 -4.57
C GLY A 98 -25.78 -2.58 -3.49
N GLN A 99 -25.42 -3.85 -3.77
CA GLN A 99 -25.45 -4.91 -2.77
C GLN A 99 -24.15 -4.92 -1.97
N LEU A 100 -24.21 -4.99 -0.63
CA LEU A 100 -23.00 -5.05 0.22
C LEU A 100 -22.70 -6.47 0.72
N GLU A 101 -23.68 -7.12 1.36
CA GLU A 101 -23.44 -8.36 2.10
C GLU A 101 -23.04 -9.54 1.20
N ALA A 102 -23.76 -9.74 0.10
CA ALA A 102 -23.51 -10.86 -0.81
C ALA A 102 -22.13 -10.79 -1.49
N PRO A 103 -21.68 -9.65 -2.06
CA PRO A 103 -20.31 -9.56 -2.58
C PRO A 103 -19.25 -9.61 -1.47
N LEU A 104 -19.52 -9.07 -0.28
CA LEU A 104 -18.60 -9.18 0.86
C LEU A 104 -18.37 -10.64 1.27
N GLN A 105 -19.43 -11.47 1.30
CA GLN A 105 -19.30 -12.91 1.57
C GLN A 105 -18.48 -13.62 0.49
N LEU A 106 -18.69 -13.27 -0.78
CA LEU A 106 -17.93 -13.84 -1.89
C LEU A 106 -16.45 -13.45 -1.82
N TYR A 107 -16.14 -12.17 -1.58
CA TYR A 107 -14.77 -11.73 -1.35
C TYR A 107 -14.16 -12.39 -0.11
N ALA A 108 -14.91 -12.57 0.98
CA ALA A 108 -14.41 -13.25 2.17
C ALA A 108 -14.05 -14.72 1.89
N ALA A 109 -14.86 -15.44 1.13
CA ALA A 109 -14.55 -16.81 0.72
C ALA A 109 -13.26 -16.89 -0.12
N LEU A 110 -13.07 -15.93 -1.03
CA LEU A 110 -11.83 -15.82 -1.83
C LEU A 110 -10.63 -15.40 -0.96
N ALA A 111 -10.82 -14.50 -0.02
CA ALA A 111 -9.79 -14.05 0.91
C ALA A 111 -9.24 -15.20 1.76
N GLU A 112 -10.11 -16.11 2.20
CA GLU A 112 -9.71 -17.35 2.88
C GLU A 112 -8.98 -18.33 1.95
N GLY A 113 -9.23 -18.27 0.65
CA GLY A 113 -8.44 -18.95 -0.38
C GLY A 113 -7.02 -18.38 -0.57
N GLY A 114 -6.70 -17.27 0.11
CA GLY A 114 -5.38 -16.64 0.06
C GLY A 114 -5.22 -15.58 -1.03
N TYR A 115 -6.28 -15.25 -1.77
CA TYR A 115 -6.21 -14.24 -2.82
C TYR A 115 -6.04 -12.85 -2.20
N GLU A 116 -4.88 -12.22 -2.44
CA GLU A 116 -4.51 -10.91 -1.91
C GLU A 116 -5.56 -9.84 -2.26
N VAL A 117 -5.96 -9.74 -3.54
CA VAL A 117 -6.97 -8.78 -4.01
C VAL A 117 -8.31 -8.96 -3.28
N ALA A 118 -8.68 -10.19 -2.95
CA ALA A 118 -9.89 -10.44 -2.17
C ALA A 118 -9.72 -9.96 -0.73
N GLN A 119 -8.57 -10.21 -0.11
CA GLN A 119 -8.27 -9.74 1.25
C GLN A 119 -8.31 -8.22 1.35
N SER A 120 -7.67 -7.50 0.42
CA SER A 120 -7.68 -6.04 0.40
C SER A 120 -9.08 -5.47 0.13
N ASN A 121 -9.86 -6.10 -0.76
CA ASN A 121 -11.26 -5.70 -0.99
C ASN A 121 -12.16 -5.91 0.23
N VAL A 122 -12.05 -7.05 0.93
CA VAL A 122 -12.79 -7.26 2.19
C VAL A 122 -12.39 -6.19 3.19
N ALA A 123 -11.09 -5.98 3.39
CA ALA A 123 -10.57 -5.00 4.33
C ALA A 123 -11.15 -3.60 4.05
N PHE A 124 -11.10 -3.17 2.78
CA PHE A 124 -11.64 -1.89 2.33
C PHE A 124 -13.14 -1.75 2.59
N LEU A 125 -13.95 -2.75 2.27
CA LEU A 125 -15.40 -2.69 2.49
C LEU A 125 -15.75 -2.60 3.97
N LEU A 126 -15.04 -3.34 4.81
CA LEU A 126 -15.24 -3.29 6.26
C LEU A 126 -14.78 -1.94 6.84
N ASP A 127 -13.63 -1.42 6.41
CA ASP A 127 -13.11 -0.09 6.81
C ASP A 127 -14.07 1.04 6.41
N GLN A 128 -14.58 1.01 5.18
CA GLN A 128 -15.58 1.95 4.68
C GLN A 128 -16.86 1.91 5.52
N HIS A 129 -17.34 0.72 5.88
CA HIS A 129 -18.51 0.58 6.75
C HIS A 129 -18.24 1.18 8.13
N VAL A 130 -17.11 0.85 8.78
CA VAL A 130 -16.73 1.42 10.08
C VAL A 130 -16.64 2.95 10.02
N THR A 131 -16.09 3.50 8.92
CA THR A 131 -15.91 4.94 8.74
C THR A 131 -17.25 5.68 8.57
N HIS A 132 -18.16 5.13 7.76
CA HIS A 132 -19.42 5.81 7.41
C HIS A 132 -20.57 5.48 8.36
N LYS A 133 -20.52 4.33 9.02
CA LYS A 133 -21.58 3.77 9.86
C LYS A 133 -21.00 3.15 11.14
N PRO A 134 -20.34 3.95 11.99
CA PRO A 134 -19.57 3.46 13.15
C PRO A 134 -20.43 2.74 14.21
N ASP A 135 -21.73 3.00 14.26
CA ASP A 135 -22.65 2.42 15.24
C ASP A 135 -23.45 1.22 14.68
N GLU A 136 -23.38 0.94 13.37
CA GLU A 136 -24.17 -0.12 12.74
C GLU A 136 -23.42 -1.45 12.73
N PRO A 137 -24.02 -2.55 13.21
CA PRO A 137 -23.43 -3.88 13.06
C PRO A 137 -23.44 -4.32 11.59
N LEU A 138 -22.52 -5.20 11.21
CA LEU A 138 -22.43 -5.76 9.85
C LEU A 138 -22.26 -7.27 9.94
N LEU A 139 -23.09 -8.03 9.22
CA LEU A 139 -23.09 -9.50 9.26
C LEU A 139 -23.18 -10.08 10.69
N GLY A 140 -23.90 -9.40 11.59
CA GLY A 140 -24.03 -9.78 13.00
C GLY A 140 -22.81 -9.47 13.87
N MET A 141 -21.75 -8.87 13.31
CA MET A 141 -20.59 -8.41 14.07
C MET A 141 -20.82 -7.01 14.63
N GLN A 142 -20.39 -6.79 15.87
CA GLN A 142 -20.35 -5.46 16.48
C GLN A 142 -19.29 -4.58 15.80
N PRO A 143 -19.40 -3.24 15.82
CA PRO A 143 -18.47 -2.35 15.12
C PRO A 143 -16.98 -2.60 15.45
N GLU A 144 -16.64 -2.86 16.71
CA GLU A 144 -15.27 -3.20 17.13
C GLU A 144 -14.76 -4.50 16.47
N GLN A 145 -15.64 -5.49 16.29
CA GLN A 145 -15.32 -6.75 15.64
C GLN A 145 -15.16 -6.56 14.12
N VAL A 146 -15.95 -5.68 13.51
CA VAL A 146 -15.82 -5.29 12.10
C VAL A 146 -14.47 -4.64 11.86
N ALA A 147 -14.08 -3.68 12.71
CA ALA A 147 -12.77 -3.04 12.66
C ALA A 147 -11.64 -4.06 12.85
N ALA A 148 -11.72 -4.94 13.86
CA ALA A 148 -10.71 -5.98 14.08
C ALA A 148 -10.58 -6.94 12.88
N ARG A 149 -11.71 -7.28 12.22
CA ARG A 149 -11.71 -8.11 11.01
C ARG A 149 -11.09 -7.38 9.81
N ALA A 150 -11.35 -6.09 9.67
CA ALA A 150 -10.70 -5.26 8.64
C ALA A 150 -9.18 -5.23 8.84
N ALA A 151 -8.72 -5.03 10.07
CA ALA A 151 -7.30 -5.05 10.43
C ALA A 151 -6.62 -6.37 10.07
N ASP A 152 -7.27 -7.51 10.40
CA ASP A 152 -6.78 -8.85 10.05
C ASP A 152 -6.65 -9.03 8.53
N MET A 153 -7.63 -8.57 7.76
CA MET A 153 -7.58 -8.65 6.31
C MET A 153 -6.50 -7.75 5.70
N TYR A 154 -6.35 -6.51 6.17
CA TYR A 154 -5.25 -5.63 5.76
C TYR A 154 -3.89 -6.27 6.07
N ARG A 155 -3.71 -6.83 7.26
CA ARG A 155 -2.48 -7.56 7.61
C ARG A 155 -2.19 -8.72 6.67
N ARG A 156 -3.20 -9.51 6.30
CA ARG A 156 -3.02 -10.63 5.36
C ARG A 156 -2.64 -10.13 3.96
N ALA A 157 -3.26 -9.06 3.47
CA ALA A 157 -2.91 -8.46 2.18
C ALA A 157 -1.50 -7.83 2.19
N ALA A 158 -1.16 -7.12 3.27
CA ALA A 158 0.15 -6.52 3.50
C ALA A 158 1.28 -7.56 3.49
N GLN A 159 1.09 -8.71 4.14
CA GLN A 159 2.03 -9.85 4.10
C GLN A 159 2.26 -10.41 2.68
N GLN A 160 1.36 -10.12 1.73
CA GLN A 160 1.49 -10.49 0.32
C GLN A 160 2.09 -9.37 -0.54
N GLY A 161 2.49 -8.25 0.07
CA GLY A 161 3.13 -7.11 -0.60
C GLY A 161 2.19 -5.97 -0.98
N ASN A 162 0.94 -5.96 -0.50
CA ASN A 162 0.03 -4.85 -0.77
C ASN A 162 0.41 -3.62 0.09
N PHE A 163 0.99 -2.60 -0.56
CA PHE A 163 1.45 -1.38 0.10
C PHE A 163 0.31 -0.45 0.55
N GLU A 164 -0.88 -0.51 -0.06
CA GLU A 164 -2.05 0.24 0.41
C GLU A 164 -2.60 -0.37 1.70
N ALA A 165 -2.55 -1.70 1.80
CA ALA A 165 -2.88 -2.41 3.03
C ALA A 165 -1.87 -2.14 4.14
N GLU A 166 -0.57 -2.02 3.82
CA GLU A 166 0.46 -1.57 4.77
C GLU A 166 0.15 -0.16 5.30
N LEU A 167 -0.17 0.80 4.43
CA LEU A 167 -0.57 2.15 4.85
C LEU A 167 -1.76 2.11 5.82
N LYS A 168 -2.82 1.39 5.45
CA LYS A 168 -4.03 1.27 6.26
C LYS A 168 -3.79 0.57 7.60
N LEU A 169 -2.94 -0.45 7.62
CA LEU A 169 -2.55 -1.12 8.86
C LEU A 169 -1.77 -0.17 9.79
N GLY A 170 -0.95 0.72 9.22
CA GLY A 170 -0.34 1.83 9.94
C GLY A 170 -1.37 2.74 10.62
N ASP A 171 -2.40 3.17 9.87
CA ASP A 171 -3.50 3.99 10.41
C ASP A 171 -4.25 3.26 11.54
N TYR A 172 -4.51 1.97 11.37
CA TYR A 172 -5.19 1.13 12.37
C TYR A 172 -4.42 1.07 13.68
N HIS A 173 -3.09 0.88 13.63
CA HIS A 173 -2.23 0.89 14.81
C HIS A 173 -2.05 2.29 15.41
N TYR A 174 -2.04 3.32 14.58
CA TYR A 174 -1.92 4.71 15.04
C TYR A 174 -3.16 5.17 15.81
N TYR A 175 -4.36 4.93 15.27
CA TYR A 175 -5.63 5.34 15.88
C TYR A 175 -6.22 4.30 16.84
N GLY A 176 -5.71 3.08 16.86
CA GLY A 176 -6.27 1.98 17.66
C GLY A 176 -7.62 1.48 17.13
N GLN A 177 -7.84 1.57 15.81
CA GLN A 177 -9.07 1.10 15.16
C GLN A 177 -8.99 -0.43 15.00
N GLY A 178 -9.75 -1.19 15.79
CA GLY A 178 -9.73 -2.67 15.70
C GLY A 178 -8.41 -3.33 16.10
N THR A 179 -7.41 -2.54 16.55
CA THR A 179 -6.13 -2.98 17.09
C THR A 179 -5.79 -2.13 18.32
N PRO A 180 -4.95 -2.60 19.25
CA PRO A 180 -4.38 -1.72 20.27
C PRO A 180 -3.55 -0.60 19.62
N ILE A 181 -3.55 0.58 20.23
CA ILE A 181 -2.67 1.67 19.81
C ILE A 181 -1.22 1.21 19.97
N ASP A 182 -0.48 1.23 18.87
CA ASP A 182 0.94 0.86 18.80
C ASP A 182 1.65 1.76 17.78
N LEU A 183 2.25 2.84 18.28
CA LEU A 183 2.91 3.82 17.43
C LEU A 183 4.20 3.28 16.81
N GLU A 184 4.88 2.32 17.44
CA GLU A 184 6.08 1.70 16.87
C GLU A 184 5.68 0.80 15.68
N ALA A 185 4.59 0.04 15.81
CA ALA A 185 4.02 -0.73 14.71
C ALA A 185 3.54 0.19 13.57
N ALA A 186 2.89 1.31 13.89
CA ALA A 186 2.48 2.29 12.87
C ALA A 186 3.68 2.83 12.08
N VAL A 187 4.78 3.20 12.75
CA VAL A 187 6.04 3.62 12.09
C VAL A 187 6.57 2.53 11.16
N TYR A 188 6.57 1.28 11.60
CA TYR A 188 7.03 0.15 10.79
C TYR A 188 6.22 0.02 9.50
N HIS A 189 4.89 0.06 9.60
CA HIS A 189 3.99 -0.04 8.46
C HIS A 189 4.11 1.15 7.51
N TYR A 190 4.17 2.38 8.03
CA TYR A 190 4.38 3.58 7.20
C TYR A 190 5.74 3.59 6.52
N ARG A 191 6.81 3.10 7.18
CA ARG A 191 8.12 2.96 6.53
C ARG A 191 8.06 1.99 5.35
N THR A 192 7.41 0.85 5.53
CA THR A 192 7.24 -0.17 4.49
C THR A 192 6.45 0.38 3.30
N ALA A 193 5.34 1.07 3.56
CA ALA A 193 4.55 1.71 2.50
C ALA A 193 5.29 2.90 1.83
N ALA A 194 6.11 3.65 2.57
CA ALA A 194 6.93 4.72 2.02
C ALA A 194 8.04 4.20 1.08
N GLU A 195 8.62 3.03 1.36
CA GLU A 195 9.58 2.36 0.47
C GLU A 195 8.94 1.99 -0.89
N ALA A 196 7.64 1.68 -0.88
CA ALA A 196 6.84 1.47 -2.10
C ALA A 196 6.43 2.78 -2.82
N ARG A 197 7.01 3.92 -2.43
CA ARG A 197 6.71 5.26 -2.96
C ARG A 197 5.26 5.71 -2.75
N ASN A 198 4.65 5.34 -1.62
CA ASN A 198 3.35 5.89 -1.24
C ASN A 198 3.50 7.28 -0.57
N ALA A 199 2.96 8.33 -1.20
CA ALA A 199 3.09 9.72 -0.72
C ALA A 199 2.38 9.94 0.63
N GLN A 200 1.23 9.31 0.87
CA GLN A 200 0.51 9.43 2.15
C GLN A 200 1.33 8.79 3.29
N ALA A 201 1.93 7.62 3.05
CA ALA A 201 2.79 6.96 4.02
C ALA A 201 4.03 7.81 4.36
N MET A 202 4.64 8.45 3.36
CA MET A 202 5.75 9.39 3.57
C MET A 202 5.33 10.58 4.43
N PHE A 203 4.15 11.16 4.15
CA PHE A 203 3.60 12.25 4.93
C PHE A 203 3.33 11.84 6.39
N ASN A 204 2.67 10.69 6.61
CA ASN A 204 2.37 10.18 7.94
C ASN A 204 3.67 9.88 8.72
N LEU A 205 4.67 9.27 8.07
CA LEU A 205 5.96 9.00 8.68
C LEU A 205 6.72 10.29 9.03
N ALA A 206 6.67 11.30 8.16
CA ALA A 206 7.24 12.62 8.43
C ALA A 206 6.59 13.29 9.64
N TRP A 207 5.26 13.19 9.75
CA TRP A 207 4.49 13.68 10.89
C TRP A 207 4.96 13.03 12.19
N MET A 208 5.11 11.71 12.20
CA MET A 208 5.59 10.97 13.38
C MET A 208 7.00 11.40 13.80
N TYR A 209 7.93 11.61 12.86
CA TYR A 209 9.25 12.15 13.16
C TYR A 209 9.22 13.60 13.67
N ALA A 210 8.34 14.46 13.13
CA ALA A 210 8.23 15.86 13.56
C ALA A 210 7.69 15.98 15.00
N HIS A 211 6.80 15.07 15.40
CA HIS A 211 6.14 15.06 16.71
C HIS A 211 6.84 14.16 17.73
N GLY A 212 7.67 13.22 17.29
CA GLY A 212 8.30 12.23 18.16
C GLY A 212 7.32 11.15 18.63
N GLU A 213 6.40 10.74 17.76
CA GLU A 213 5.37 9.72 18.05
C GLU A 213 5.87 8.36 17.56
N GLY A 214 6.03 7.40 18.48
CA GLY A 214 6.58 6.06 18.15
C GLY A 214 8.05 6.05 17.71
N VAL A 215 8.67 7.22 17.52
CA VAL A 215 10.09 7.41 17.16
C VAL A 215 10.65 8.64 17.87
N ALA A 216 11.97 8.70 17.99
CA ALA A 216 12.63 9.92 18.44
C ALA A 216 12.36 11.08 17.47
N ARG A 217 12.09 12.26 18.02
CA ARG A 217 11.83 13.45 17.23
C ARG A 217 13.05 13.84 16.39
N ASP A 218 12.85 13.98 15.09
CA ASP A 218 13.90 14.36 14.12
C ASP A 218 13.31 15.21 12.99
N PHE A 219 13.58 16.52 13.06
CA PHE A 219 13.08 17.48 12.06
C PHE A 219 13.75 17.33 10.68
N HIS A 220 14.98 16.84 10.62
CA HIS A 220 15.67 16.64 9.34
C HIS A 220 15.08 15.44 8.59
N LEU A 221 14.84 14.34 9.31
CA LEU A 221 14.15 13.18 8.75
C LEU A 221 12.70 13.52 8.39
N ALA A 222 11.99 14.26 9.25
CA ALA A 222 10.64 14.73 8.94
C ALA A 222 10.60 15.54 7.65
N LYS A 223 11.43 16.59 7.53
CA LYS A 223 11.52 17.41 6.31
C LYS A 223 11.81 16.56 5.08
N ARG A 224 12.79 15.66 5.16
CA ARG A 224 13.14 14.76 4.05
C ARG A 224 11.94 13.94 3.57
N HIS A 225 11.19 13.35 4.49
CA HIS A 225 10.02 12.56 4.13
C HIS A 225 8.86 13.41 3.60
N TYR A 226 8.68 14.63 4.11
CA TYR A 226 7.74 15.60 3.55
C TYR A 226 8.10 16.00 2.11
N ASP A 227 9.37 16.35 1.87
CA ASP A 227 9.86 16.69 0.54
C ASP A 227 9.63 15.52 -0.44
N MET A 228 9.98 14.30 -0.04
CA MET A 228 9.73 13.09 -0.83
C MET A 228 8.23 12.87 -1.12
N ALA A 229 7.34 13.16 -0.17
CA ALA A 229 5.90 13.05 -0.37
C ALA A 229 5.41 14.02 -1.45
N ALA A 230 5.81 15.30 -1.36
CA ALA A 230 5.47 16.34 -2.33
C ALA A 230 6.05 16.07 -3.73
N GLU A 231 7.25 15.50 -3.81
CA GLU A 231 7.84 15.06 -5.09
C GLU A 231 7.13 13.85 -5.70
N THR A 232 6.53 13.01 -4.86
CA THR A 232 5.87 11.77 -5.30
C THR A 232 4.44 12.01 -5.76
N SER A 233 3.71 12.95 -5.15
CA SER A 233 2.35 13.31 -5.55
C SER A 233 2.10 14.81 -5.44
N THR A 234 1.51 15.39 -6.49
CA THR A 234 1.08 16.80 -6.49
C THR A 234 0.01 17.08 -5.44
N GLU A 235 -0.80 16.08 -5.07
CA GLU A 235 -1.83 16.21 -4.03
C GLU A 235 -1.21 16.39 -2.63
N ALA A 236 0.01 15.88 -2.42
CA ALA A 236 0.71 16.01 -1.15
C ALA A 236 1.34 17.40 -0.93
N ALA A 237 1.47 18.22 -1.99
CA ALA A 237 2.18 19.50 -1.93
C ALA A 237 1.60 20.47 -0.89
N VAL A 238 0.28 20.63 -0.86
CA VAL A 238 -0.39 21.55 0.08
C VAL A 238 -0.31 21.05 1.53
N PRO A 239 -0.68 19.78 1.84
CA PRO A 239 -0.48 19.22 3.18
C PRO A 239 0.96 19.34 3.67
N VAL A 240 1.93 19.02 2.82
CA VAL A 240 3.37 19.13 3.13
C VAL A 240 3.76 20.57 3.46
N ALA A 241 3.36 21.53 2.63
CA ALA A 241 3.66 22.94 2.87
C ALA A 241 3.13 23.41 4.23
N LEU A 242 1.88 23.06 4.57
CA LEU A 242 1.27 23.40 5.86
C LEU A 242 2.00 22.72 7.03
N ALA A 243 2.33 21.45 6.90
CA ALA A 243 3.03 20.70 7.94
C ALA A 243 4.46 21.25 8.17
N LEU A 244 5.17 21.62 7.11
CA LEU A 244 6.49 22.27 7.21
C LEU A 244 6.40 23.64 7.88
N LEU A 245 5.39 24.45 7.53
CA LEU A 245 5.15 25.74 8.18
C LEU A 245 4.90 25.59 9.68
N GLU A 246 4.04 24.64 10.06
CA GLU A 246 3.76 24.31 11.45
C GLU A 246 5.03 23.85 12.19
N MET A 247 5.77 22.93 11.59
CA MET A 247 7.02 22.39 12.15
C MET A 247 8.05 23.50 12.40
N TYR A 248 8.26 24.38 11.41
CA TYR A 248 9.17 25.51 11.54
C TYR A 248 8.68 26.55 12.55
N ALA A 249 7.38 26.85 12.58
CA ALA A 249 6.81 27.74 13.59
C ALA A 249 7.05 27.19 15.01
N ARG A 250 6.87 25.89 15.23
CA ARG A 250 7.18 25.26 16.52
C ARG A 250 8.66 25.31 16.85
N GLN A 251 9.55 25.13 15.87
CA GLN A 251 10.98 25.25 16.10
C GLN A 251 11.38 26.68 16.52
N LEU A 252 10.72 27.70 15.96
CA LEU A 252 10.98 29.11 16.26
C LEU A 252 10.38 29.57 17.60
N TYR A 253 9.16 29.11 17.94
CA TYR A 253 8.40 29.61 19.08
C TYR A 253 8.30 28.65 20.27
N GLY A 254 8.58 27.36 20.10
CA GLY A 254 8.44 26.31 21.11
C GLY A 254 9.71 26.00 21.92
N GLY A 255 10.86 26.57 21.54
CA GLY A 255 12.16 26.31 22.19
C GLY A 255 12.61 27.47 23.09
N GLY A 256 12.38 27.37 24.40
CA GLY A 256 13.08 28.21 25.37
C GLY A 256 14.55 27.82 25.46
N GLY A 257 15.41 28.32 24.57
CA GLY A 257 16.85 28.09 24.67
C GLY A 257 17.65 28.20 23.37
N SER A 258 18.44 29.27 23.31
CA SER A 258 19.63 29.52 22.48
C SER A 258 19.51 29.52 20.95
N GLY A 259 19.44 30.75 20.41
CA GLY A 259 20.31 31.20 19.32
C GLY A 259 19.93 30.78 17.90
N GLY A 260 19.27 31.68 17.15
CA GLY A 260 19.07 31.44 15.72
C GLY A 260 18.36 32.55 14.94
N GLN A 261 19.13 33.59 14.58
CA GLN A 261 18.96 34.51 13.43
C GLN A 261 17.55 34.99 13.05
N ALA A 262 17.32 36.29 13.26
CA ALA A 262 16.14 37.06 12.83
C ALA A 262 15.87 37.11 11.30
N GLY A 263 16.64 36.37 10.47
CA GLY A 263 16.44 36.21 9.02
C GLY A 263 15.78 34.88 8.60
N ALA A 264 15.66 33.91 9.51
CA ALA A 264 15.09 32.59 9.24
C ALA A 264 13.60 32.55 8.83
N PRO A 265 12.69 33.44 9.30
CA PRO A 265 11.27 33.22 9.05
C PRO A 265 10.88 33.36 7.56
N LEU A 266 11.51 34.29 6.83
CA LEU A 266 11.23 34.51 5.40
C LEU A 266 11.83 33.41 4.51
N THR A 267 13.01 32.89 4.83
CA THR A 267 13.63 31.78 4.09
C THR A 267 12.87 30.47 4.31
N LEU A 268 12.43 30.21 5.54
CA LEU A 268 11.63 29.03 5.88
C LEU A 268 10.23 29.06 5.26
N LEU A 269 9.61 30.25 5.21
CA LEU A 269 8.38 30.49 4.44
C LEU A 269 8.61 30.24 2.95
N GLY A 270 9.71 30.75 2.38
CA GLY A 270 10.06 30.53 0.98
C GLY A 270 10.26 29.05 0.63
N GLU A 271 10.90 28.27 1.50
CA GLU A 271 11.09 26.83 1.31
C GLU A 271 9.78 26.05 1.42
N ALA A 272 8.94 26.34 2.43
CA ALA A 272 7.66 25.64 2.59
C ALA A 272 6.67 25.98 1.46
N LEU A 273 6.69 27.22 0.97
CA LEU A 273 5.83 27.67 -0.13
C LEU A 273 6.39 27.32 -1.52
N GLY A 274 7.65 26.88 -1.62
CA GLY A 274 8.30 26.52 -2.87
C GLY A 274 7.69 25.29 -3.58
N PHE A 275 6.95 24.46 -2.85
CA PHE A 275 6.25 23.29 -3.38
C PHE A 275 4.83 23.59 -3.89
N MET A 276 4.32 24.82 -3.71
CA MET A 276 2.96 25.16 -4.13
C MET A 276 2.87 25.19 -5.66
N PRO A 277 1.92 24.45 -6.26
CA PRO A 277 1.88 24.27 -7.71
C PRO A 277 1.54 25.56 -8.47
N GLU A 278 0.73 26.46 -7.90
CA GLU A 278 0.26 27.68 -8.59
C GLU A 278 0.03 28.87 -7.63
N TRP A 279 0.12 30.11 -8.15
CA TRP A 279 -0.14 31.33 -7.39
C TRP A 279 -1.58 31.42 -6.86
N ASP A 280 -2.52 30.77 -7.53
CA ASP A 280 -3.92 30.74 -7.12
C ASP A 280 -4.10 29.92 -5.83
N THR A 281 -3.31 28.86 -5.63
CA THR A 281 -3.33 28.05 -4.41
C THR A 281 -2.79 28.84 -3.21
N LEU A 282 -1.70 29.59 -3.42
CA LEU A 282 -1.13 30.50 -2.43
C LEU A 282 -2.12 31.59 -2.01
N LEU A 283 -2.84 32.15 -2.99
CA LEU A 283 -3.84 33.18 -2.76
C LEU A 283 -5.05 32.63 -1.98
N ILE A 284 -5.53 31.43 -2.33
CA ILE A 284 -6.62 30.77 -1.60
C ILE A 284 -6.20 30.48 -0.15
N ILE A 285 -4.99 29.97 0.08
CA ILE A 285 -4.50 29.66 1.44
C ILE A 285 -4.29 30.95 2.26
N GLY A 286 -3.77 32.01 1.65
CA GLY A 286 -3.64 33.32 2.29
C GLY A 286 -5.01 33.91 2.68
N LEU A 287 -6.00 33.79 1.81
CA LEU A 287 -7.37 34.23 2.07
C LEU A 287 -8.06 33.40 3.15
N THR A 288 -7.84 32.09 3.20
CA THR A 288 -8.44 31.23 4.24
C THR A 288 -7.81 31.47 5.61
N ILE A 289 -6.49 31.61 5.70
CA ILE A 289 -5.80 31.94 6.95
C ILE A 289 -6.25 33.31 7.48
N THR A 290 -6.34 34.32 6.62
CA THR A 290 -6.80 35.66 7.02
C THR A 290 -8.27 35.64 7.45
N LEU A 291 -9.15 34.93 6.73
CA LEU A 291 -10.55 34.77 7.11
C LEU A 291 -10.71 34.09 8.48
N VAL A 292 -9.99 32.98 8.71
CA VAL A 292 -9.99 32.28 10.00
C VAL A 292 -9.46 33.17 11.11
N GLY A 293 -8.37 33.90 10.86
CA GLY A 293 -7.81 34.88 11.81
C GLY A 293 -8.81 35.97 12.18
N VAL A 294 -9.52 36.53 11.20
CA VAL A 294 -10.59 37.52 11.42
C VAL A 294 -11.73 36.92 12.24
N LEU A 295 -12.20 35.71 11.91
CA LEU A 295 -13.27 35.03 12.65
C LEU A 295 -12.89 34.73 14.11
N VAL A 296 -11.65 34.31 14.36
CA VAL A 296 -11.14 34.08 15.71
C VAL A 296 -11.03 35.38 16.50
N ALA A 297 -10.47 36.44 15.89
CA ALA A 297 -10.38 37.75 16.52
C ALA A 297 -11.78 38.33 16.83
N GLN A 298 -12.73 38.18 15.91
CA GLN A 298 -14.12 38.62 16.08
C GLN A 298 -14.83 37.84 17.20
N ARG A 299 -14.59 36.52 17.30
CA ARG A 299 -15.12 35.69 18.38
C ARG A 299 -14.52 36.04 19.75
N GLN A 300 -13.22 36.34 19.81
CA GLN A 300 -12.55 36.80 21.03
C GLN A 300 -13.06 38.18 21.47
N LEU A 301 -13.29 39.10 20.54
CA LEU A 301 -13.87 40.41 20.82
C LEU A 301 -15.33 40.33 21.30
N LEU A 302 -16.13 39.43 20.72
CA LEU A 302 -17.52 39.21 21.13
C LEU A 302 -17.64 38.44 22.46
N GLY A 303 -16.69 37.54 22.77
CA GLY A 303 -16.64 36.82 24.05
C GLY A 303 -16.06 37.65 25.22
N ALA A 304 -15.43 38.80 24.93
CA ALA A 304 -14.86 39.70 25.93
C ALA A 304 -15.81 40.86 26.33
N ALA A 305 -17.06 40.86 25.84
CA ALA A 305 -18.05 41.85 26.26
C ALA A 305 -18.51 41.54 27.71
N PRO A 306 -18.28 42.43 28.69
CA PRO A 306 -18.78 42.23 30.05
C PRO A 306 -20.33 42.34 30.07
N ASN A 307 -20.98 41.41 30.75
CA ASN A 307 -22.42 41.47 31.10
C ASN A 307 -22.74 42.69 31.97
#